data_AF-A0A2W7T752-F1
#
_entry.id   AF-A0A2W7T752-F1
#
_cell.length_a   1.000
_cell.length_b   1.000
_cell.length_c   1.000
_cell.angle_alpha   90.00
_cell.angle_beta   90.00
_cell.angle_gamma   90.00
#
_symmetry.space_group_name_H-M   'P 1'
#
loop_
_entity.id
_entity.type
_entity.pdbx_description
1 polymer ?
#
loop_
_entity_poly.entity_id
_entity_poly.type
_entity_poly.pdbx_seq_one_letter_code
_entity_poly.pdbx_strand_id
1 'polypeptide(L)'
;MRLLFLIPLLLLAGCGSDEQSSDRVRLLRAALGAVTDRDQNRPLRPEEMGLTRAALAGITTPLALATVEATGASALLAPFGSNGGVTTWSSADHKALALHDGVLLATRGLGPDLMSSEAPTAAQIARGSGQHDRVHYQLDGLDRTVRLPYRCALATRGERMIEVIGRTYRTTLVEERCEGPGGRFTNEFWLENGGTIRQSRQIFDQKLGRILLQRIVD
;
A
#
# COMPACT_ATOMS: atom_id res chain seq x y z
N MET A 1 -27.65 70.94 -11.91
CA MET A 1 -26.21 70.60 -11.85
C MET A 1 -26.08 69.27 -11.10
N ARG A 2 -25.27 68.37 -11.65
CA ARG A 2 -25.06 66.96 -11.29
C ARG A 2 -24.85 66.70 -9.79
N LEU A 3 -25.27 65.54 -9.29
CA LEU A 3 -24.33 64.53 -8.75
C LEU A 3 -24.99 63.15 -8.61
N LEU A 4 -24.59 62.22 -9.48
CA LEU A 4 -24.80 60.78 -9.33
C LEU A 4 -24.03 60.29 -8.09
N PHE A 5 -24.69 59.58 -7.18
CA PHE A 5 -24.02 58.69 -6.23
C PHE A 5 -23.93 57.30 -6.84
N LEU A 6 -22.76 56.95 -7.37
CA LEU A 6 -22.41 55.58 -7.73
C LEU A 6 -22.06 54.81 -6.45
N ILE A 7 -22.86 53.80 -6.12
CA ILE A 7 -22.53 52.78 -5.11
C ILE A 7 -21.58 51.79 -5.80
N PRO A 8 -20.35 51.56 -5.28
CA PRO A 8 -19.52 50.48 -5.78
C PRO A 8 -20.07 49.18 -5.19
N LEU A 9 -20.75 48.40 -6.04
CA LEU A 9 -21.08 47.01 -5.76
C LEU A 9 -19.77 46.23 -5.74
N LEU A 10 -19.20 46.03 -4.55
CA LEU A 10 -18.12 45.06 -4.34
C LEU A 10 -18.68 43.67 -4.64
N LEU A 11 -18.44 43.21 -5.88
CA LEU A 11 -18.52 41.80 -6.24
C LEU A 11 -17.42 41.08 -5.46
N LEU A 12 -17.78 40.46 -4.34
CA LEU A 12 -17.00 39.36 -3.77
C LEU A 12 -17.02 38.24 -4.81
N ALA A 13 -16.02 38.24 -5.69
CA ALA A 13 -15.67 37.08 -6.49
C ALA A 13 -15.36 35.95 -5.51
N GLY A 14 -16.22 34.93 -5.49
CA GLY A 14 -16.10 33.81 -4.59
C GLY A 14 -14.76 33.10 -4.76
N CYS A 15 -14.01 32.96 -3.67
CA CYS A 15 -13.03 31.90 -3.55
C CYS A 15 -13.79 30.58 -3.47
N GLY A 16 -14.17 30.04 -4.63
CA GLY A 16 -14.55 28.65 -4.74
C GLY A 16 -13.30 27.82 -4.44
N SER A 17 -13.23 27.23 -3.25
CA SER A 17 -12.25 26.19 -2.96
C SER A 17 -12.57 25.02 -3.88
N ASP A 18 -11.83 24.93 -4.98
CA ASP A 18 -11.97 23.84 -5.93
C ASP A 18 -11.59 22.53 -5.23
N GLU A 19 -12.50 21.57 -5.17
CA GLU A 19 -12.34 20.30 -4.44
C GLU A 19 -11.08 19.54 -4.90
N GLN A 20 -10.72 19.69 -6.19
CA GLN A 20 -9.49 19.14 -6.74
C GLN A 20 -8.22 19.75 -6.12
N SER A 21 -8.26 21.04 -5.78
CA SER A 21 -7.12 21.72 -5.15
C SER A 21 -6.91 21.27 -3.71
N SER A 22 -8.00 21.02 -2.97
CA SER A 22 -7.93 20.56 -1.58
C SER A 22 -7.44 19.11 -1.50
N ASP A 23 -7.85 18.23 -2.41
CA ASP A 23 -7.34 16.86 -2.49
C ASP A 23 -5.83 16.79 -2.75
N ARG A 24 -5.33 17.60 -3.69
CA ARG A 24 -3.89 17.69 -3.97
C ARG A 24 -3.10 18.18 -2.76
N VAL A 25 -3.64 19.14 -2.02
CA VAL A 25 -3.02 19.62 -0.77
C VAL A 25 -3.01 18.52 0.30
N ARG A 26 -4.08 17.73 0.43
CA ARG A 26 -4.14 16.59 1.36
C ARG A 26 -3.16 15.48 0.98
N LEU A 27 -3.10 15.12 -0.30
CA LEU A 27 -2.15 14.16 -0.84
C LEU A 27 -0.72 14.60 -0.59
N LEU A 28 -0.39 15.87 -0.84
CA LEU A 28 0.92 16.43 -0.59
C LEU A 28 1.29 16.38 0.89
N ARG A 29 0.38 16.72 1.80
CA ARG A 29 0.61 16.62 3.25
C ARG A 29 0.85 15.17 3.68
N ALA A 30 0.06 14.22 3.16
CA ALA A 30 0.26 12.80 3.43
C ALA A 30 1.62 12.30 2.92
N ALA A 31 2.02 12.73 1.72
CA ALA A 31 3.33 12.39 1.13
C ALA A 31 4.51 13.02 1.88
N LEU A 32 4.32 14.17 2.53
CA LEU A 32 5.32 14.84 3.36
C LEU A 32 5.27 14.43 4.84
N GLY A 33 4.30 13.61 5.25
CA GLY A 33 4.08 13.28 6.67
C GLY A 33 3.66 14.50 7.50
N ALA A 34 3.23 15.59 6.87
CA ALA A 34 2.88 16.87 7.48
C ALA A 34 1.41 16.90 7.94
N VAL A 35 0.96 15.86 8.64
CA VAL A 35 -0.37 15.82 9.25
C VAL A 35 -0.29 16.66 10.52
N THR A 36 -0.78 17.89 10.44
CA THR A 36 -0.63 18.92 11.49
C THR A 36 -1.56 18.73 12.69
N ASP A 37 -2.38 17.68 12.70
CA ASP A 37 -3.27 17.39 13.82
C ASP A 37 -2.56 16.52 14.85
N ARG A 38 -2.52 17.01 16.08
CA ARG A 38 -1.62 16.64 17.18
C ARG A 38 -1.79 15.22 17.74
N ASP A 39 -2.58 14.37 17.10
CA ASP A 39 -2.83 13.01 17.53
C ASP A 39 -1.95 12.03 16.73
N GLN A 40 -0.65 12.04 17.02
CA GLN A 40 0.36 11.18 16.36
C GLN A 40 0.11 9.68 16.57
N ASN A 41 -0.86 9.31 17.41
CA ASN A 41 -1.21 7.93 17.70
C ASN A 41 -2.42 7.42 16.89
N ARG A 42 -3.08 8.26 16.08
CA ARG A 42 -4.20 7.82 15.25
C ARG A 42 -3.71 7.30 13.89
N PRO A 43 -4.08 6.09 13.47
CA PRO A 43 -3.76 5.60 12.14
C PRO A 43 -4.40 6.48 11.06
N LEU A 44 -3.59 6.94 10.10
CA LEU A 44 -4.06 7.66 8.92
C LEU A 44 -4.79 6.70 7.98
N ARG A 45 -6.01 7.03 7.57
CA ARG A 45 -6.83 6.19 6.69
C ARG A 45 -6.76 6.64 5.23
N PRO A 46 -7.02 5.76 4.24
CA PRO A 46 -6.96 6.11 2.82
C PRO A 46 -7.89 7.28 2.44
N GLU A 47 -9.10 7.32 3.01
CA GLU A 47 -10.09 8.39 2.79
C GLU A 47 -9.60 9.77 3.28
N GLU A 48 -8.66 9.79 4.23
CA GLU A 48 -8.09 11.02 4.80
C GLU A 48 -6.98 11.62 3.90
N MET A 49 -6.40 10.83 2.99
CA MET A 49 -5.26 11.21 2.16
C MET A 49 -5.59 12.01 0.89
N GLY A 50 -6.87 12.21 0.57
CA GLY A 50 -7.27 12.87 -0.68
C GLY A 50 -6.85 12.09 -1.93
N LEU A 51 -6.83 10.76 -1.83
CA LEU A 51 -6.46 9.88 -2.94
C LEU A 51 -7.60 9.84 -3.96
N THR A 52 -7.51 10.71 -4.96
CA THR A 52 -8.41 10.72 -6.11
C THR A 52 -7.62 10.66 -7.41
N ARG A 53 -8.28 10.27 -8.51
CA ARG A 53 -7.60 10.22 -9.82
C ARG A 53 -7.15 11.58 -10.31
N ALA A 54 -7.93 12.60 -9.97
CA ALA A 54 -7.60 13.99 -10.24
C ALA A 54 -6.37 14.46 -9.45
N ALA A 55 -6.22 14.03 -8.19
CA ALA A 55 -5.07 14.33 -7.35
C ALA A 55 -3.79 13.63 -7.82
N LEU A 56 -3.90 12.36 -8.26
CA LEU A 56 -2.78 11.58 -8.78
C LEU A 56 -2.38 11.95 -10.22
N ALA A 57 -3.19 12.75 -10.92
CA ALA A 57 -2.93 13.12 -12.31
C ALA A 57 -1.63 13.93 -12.44
N GLY A 58 -0.72 13.46 -13.30
CA GLY A 58 0.57 14.10 -13.56
C GLY A 58 1.72 13.64 -12.65
N ILE A 59 1.44 12.81 -11.64
CA ILE A 59 2.48 12.15 -10.86
C ILE A 59 3.04 11.00 -11.70
N THR A 60 4.34 11.04 -11.98
CA THR A 60 5.07 10.03 -12.76
C THR A 60 5.94 9.11 -11.90
N THR A 61 6.13 9.45 -10.63
CA THR A 61 6.82 8.59 -9.66
C THR A 61 5.91 7.42 -9.29
N PRO A 62 6.39 6.17 -9.32
CA PRO A 62 5.61 5.04 -8.85
C PRO A 62 5.18 5.22 -7.40
N LEU A 63 3.91 4.93 -7.11
CA LEU A 63 3.34 5.03 -5.77
C LEU A 63 2.53 3.78 -5.45
N ALA A 64 2.66 3.32 -4.21
CA ALA A 64 1.82 2.29 -3.65
C ALA A 64 1.08 2.81 -2.41
N LEU A 65 -0.12 2.31 -2.18
CA LEU A 65 -0.85 2.46 -0.92
C LEU A 65 -0.69 1.15 -0.15
N ALA A 66 -0.14 1.23 1.06
CA ALA A 66 -0.11 0.11 2.00
C ALA A 66 -1.09 0.37 3.13
N THR A 67 -1.82 -0.67 3.54
CA THR A 67 -2.76 -0.64 4.66
C THR A 67 -2.55 -1.86 5.54
N VAL A 68 -2.29 -1.67 6.83
CA VAL A 68 -2.26 -2.75 7.82
C VAL A 68 -3.71 -3.09 8.18
N GLU A 69 -4.17 -4.28 7.79
CA GLU A 69 -5.60 -4.63 7.86
C GLU A 69 -6.14 -4.64 9.30
N ALA A 70 -5.32 -5.03 10.29
CA ALA A 70 -5.74 -5.11 11.69
C ALA A 70 -6.01 -3.74 12.33
N THR A 71 -5.32 -2.69 11.88
CA THR A 71 -5.41 -1.35 12.47
C THR A 71 -6.10 -0.34 11.55
N GLY A 72 -6.19 -0.64 10.26
CA GLY A 72 -6.60 0.31 9.23
C GLY A 72 -5.56 1.42 8.97
N ALA A 73 -4.36 1.31 9.55
CA ALA A 73 -3.29 2.26 9.33
C ALA A 73 -2.79 2.16 7.88
N SER A 74 -2.79 3.30 7.19
CA SER A 74 -2.39 3.38 5.80
C SER A 74 -1.27 4.39 5.60
N ALA A 75 -0.43 4.11 4.61
CA ALA A 75 0.62 5.01 4.17
C ALA A 75 0.81 4.95 2.66
N LEU A 76 1.14 6.10 2.08
CA LEU A 76 1.70 6.16 0.74
C LEU A 76 3.17 5.78 0.77
N LEU A 77 3.56 4.95 -0.19
CA LEU A 77 4.91 4.48 -0.35
C LEU A 77 5.45 4.89 -1.71
N ALA A 78 6.69 5.38 -1.71
CA ALA A 78 7.47 5.60 -2.92
C ALA A 78 8.74 4.73 -2.88
N PRO A 79 9.32 4.37 -4.03
CA PRO A 79 10.61 3.70 -4.08
C PRO A 79 11.69 4.57 -3.41
N PHE A 80 12.41 3.98 -2.45
CA PHE A 80 13.53 4.60 -1.75
C PHE A 80 14.87 4.14 -2.33
N GLY A 81 14.99 2.85 -2.65
CA GLY A 81 16.20 2.26 -3.21
C GLY A 81 15.96 0.84 -3.70
N SER A 82 16.90 0.31 -4.48
CA SER A 82 16.83 -1.06 -5.00
C SER A 82 18.18 -1.77 -4.90
N ASN A 83 18.15 -3.06 -4.60
CA ASN A 83 19.31 -3.94 -4.58
C ASN A 83 18.89 -5.35 -5.02
N GLY A 84 19.56 -5.89 -6.05
CA GLY A 84 19.35 -7.28 -6.49
C GLY A 84 17.90 -7.62 -6.86
N GLY A 85 17.16 -6.69 -7.47
CA GLY A 85 15.74 -6.86 -7.83
C GLY A 85 14.76 -6.59 -6.69
N VAL A 86 15.24 -6.41 -5.45
CA VAL A 86 14.42 -6.01 -4.31
C VAL A 86 14.38 -4.49 -4.23
N THR A 87 13.18 -3.91 -4.21
CA THR A 87 12.98 -2.47 -4.01
C THR A 87 12.49 -2.21 -2.59
N THR A 88 13.17 -1.31 -1.89
CA THR A 88 12.67 -0.74 -0.63
C THR A 88 11.72 0.39 -0.96
N TRP A 89 10.49 0.29 -0.48
CA TRP A 89 9.44 1.29 -0.56
C TRP A 89 9.27 1.93 0.80
N SER A 90 9.23 3.26 0.89
CA SER A 90 9.16 3.97 2.17
C SER A 90 8.05 5.01 2.20
N SER A 91 7.44 5.14 3.37
CA SER A 91 6.47 6.18 3.69
C SER A 91 7.16 7.43 4.24
N ALA A 92 6.40 8.52 4.30
CA ALA A 92 6.85 9.79 4.85
C ALA A 92 7.24 9.71 6.35
N ASP A 93 6.62 8.80 7.11
CA ASP A 93 6.91 8.52 8.52
C ASP A 93 7.93 7.39 8.71
N HIS A 94 8.75 7.16 7.68
CA HIS A 94 9.90 6.23 7.67
C HIS A 94 9.55 4.77 7.95
N LYS A 95 8.31 4.35 7.69
CA LYS A 95 7.97 2.93 7.58
C LYS A 95 8.44 2.43 6.23
N ALA A 96 8.87 1.18 6.16
CA ALA A 96 9.39 0.63 4.92
C ALA A 96 8.94 -0.80 4.67
N LEU A 97 8.77 -1.13 3.39
CA LEU A 97 8.54 -2.48 2.90
C LEU A 97 9.65 -2.82 1.89
N ALA A 98 10.22 -4.01 1.98
CA ALA A 98 11.09 -4.56 0.93
C ALA A 98 10.27 -5.50 0.05
N LEU A 99 10.21 -5.21 -1.25
CA LEU A 99 9.38 -5.93 -2.21
C LEU A 99 10.21 -6.45 -3.39
N HIS A 100 9.97 -7.68 -3.81
CA HIS A 100 10.41 -8.18 -5.12
C HIS A 100 9.19 -8.38 -6.00
N ASP A 101 9.00 -7.52 -7.00
CA ASP A 101 7.84 -7.53 -7.91
C ASP A 101 6.47 -7.62 -7.21
N GLY A 102 6.34 -6.92 -6.07
CA GLY A 102 5.10 -6.89 -5.27
C GLY A 102 4.99 -8.00 -4.22
N VAL A 103 5.95 -8.94 -4.17
CA VAL A 103 6.03 -9.95 -3.09
C VAL A 103 6.75 -9.35 -1.88
N LEU A 104 6.12 -9.42 -0.70
CA LEU A 104 6.65 -8.88 0.54
C LEU A 104 7.80 -9.74 1.07
N LEU A 105 8.97 -9.11 1.23
CA LEU A 105 10.17 -9.75 1.77
C LEU A 105 10.50 -9.28 3.18
N ALA A 106 10.27 -8.00 3.51
CA ALA A 106 10.52 -7.46 4.84
C ALA A 106 9.67 -6.22 5.14
N THR A 107 9.49 -5.89 6.41
CA THR A 107 8.84 -4.66 6.90
C THR A 107 9.76 -3.94 7.90
N ARG A 108 9.66 -2.62 8.02
CA ARG A 108 10.35 -1.85 9.07
C ARG A 108 9.42 -0.80 9.69
N GLY A 109 9.42 -0.76 11.01
CA GLY A 109 8.71 0.22 11.83
C GLY A 109 7.24 -0.09 12.07
N LEU A 110 6.76 -1.30 11.73
CA LEU A 110 5.36 -1.68 11.96
C LEU A 110 5.10 -2.26 13.36
N GLY A 111 6.13 -2.32 14.21
CA GLY A 111 6.12 -2.98 15.51
C GLY A 111 6.78 -4.36 15.41
N PRO A 112 6.03 -5.48 15.45
CA PRO A 112 6.53 -6.77 15.03
C PRO A 112 6.76 -6.75 13.52
N ASP A 113 8.03 -6.71 13.14
CA ASP A 113 8.42 -6.66 11.74
C ASP A 113 8.73 -8.05 11.19
N LEU A 114 8.39 -8.24 9.91
CA LEU A 114 8.97 -9.30 9.10
C LEU A 114 10.43 -8.89 8.82
N MET A 115 11.39 -9.47 9.53
CA MET A 115 12.79 -9.09 9.40
C MET A 115 13.33 -9.42 8.01
N SER A 116 12.98 -10.61 7.51
CA SER A 116 13.17 -11.05 6.13
C SER A 116 12.27 -12.26 5.83
N SER A 117 12.17 -12.65 4.56
CA SER A 117 11.54 -13.90 4.18
C SER A 117 12.15 -14.53 2.94
N GLU A 118 12.12 -15.86 2.91
CA GLU A 118 12.26 -16.65 1.69
C GLU A 118 10.85 -16.85 1.13
N ALA A 119 10.59 -16.38 -0.08
CA ALA A 119 9.25 -16.27 -0.65
C ALA A 119 9.26 -16.74 -2.12
N PRO A 120 8.10 -17.13 -2.69
CA PRO A 120 8.01 -17.41 -4.11
C PRO A 120 8.24 -16.12 -4.92
N THR A 121 8.78 -16.27 -6.12
CA THR A 121 8.87 -15.18 -7.10
C THR A 121 7.47 -14.79 -7.61
N ALA A 122 7.31 -13.55 -8.09
CA ALA A 122 6.07 -13.16 -8.76
C ALA A 122 5.76 -14.06 -9.98
N ALA A 123 6.78 -14.55 -10.69
CA ALA A 123 6.62 -15.51 -11.77
C ALA A 123 6.08 -16.88 -11.29
N GLN A 124 6.49 -17.36 -10.11
CA GLN A 124 5.89 -18.54 -9.48
C GLN A 124 4.41 -18.31 -9.15
N ILE A 125 4.08 -17.17 -8.55
CA ILE A 125 2.70 -16.78 -8.23
C ILE A 125 1.86 -16.69 -9.50
N ALA A 126 2.39 -16.08 -10.57
CA ALA A 126 1.68 -15.90 -11.84
C ALA A 126 1.35 -17.21 -12.57
N ARG A 127 2.09 -18.31 -12.31
CA ARG A 127 1.69 -19.64 -12.80
C ARG A 127 0.41 -20.15 -12.13
N GLY A 128 0.04 -19.59 -10.97
CA GLY A 128 -1.23 -19.83 -10.32
C GLY A 128 -1.45 -21.26 -9.83
N SER A 129 -0.40 -22.07 -9.72
CA SER A 129 -0.45 -23.46 -9.29
C SER A 129 0.90 -23.93 -8.79
N GLY A 130 0.90 -25.00 -7.98
CA GLY A 130 2.12 -25.66 -7.50
C GLY A 130 2.35 -25.47 -6.01
N GLN A 131 3.40 -26.14 -5.52
CA GLN A 131 3.83 -26.09 -4.12
C GLN A 131 5.21 -25.43 -4.01
N HIS A 132 5.47 -24.76 -2.90
CA HIS A 132 6.78 -24.22 -2.56
C HIS A 132 6.91 -24.05 -1.04
N ASP A 133 8.14 -23.87 -0.58
CA ASP A 133 8.41 -23.48 0.80
C ASP A 133 8.44 -21.95 0.92
N ARG A 134 8.12 -21.46 2.12
CA ARG A 134 8.28 -20.08 2.54
C ARG A 134 8.90 -20.07 3.93
N VAL A 135 9.74 -19.10 4.22
CA VAL A 135 10.31 -18.92 5.55
C VAL A 135 10.13 -17.48 5.98
N HIS A 136 9.61 -17.26 7.18
CA HIS A 136 9.63 -15.95 7.82
C HIS A 136 10.71 -15.91 8.89
N TYR A 137 11.45 -14.81 8.90
CA TYR A 137 12.39 -14.48 9.96
C TYR A 137 11.81 -13.28 10.72
N GLN A 138 11.58 -13.45 12.02
CA GLN A 138 11.03 -12.43 12.91
C GLN A 138 11.88 -12.33 14.18
N LEU A 139 11.69 -11.28 14.99
CA LEU A 139 12.32 -11.20 16.32
C LEU A 139 11.34 -11.67 17.40
N ASP A 140 11.83 -12.42 18.38
CA ASP A 140 11.09 -12.69 19.61
C ASP A 140 11.23 -11.53 20.62
N GLY A 141 10.58 -11.65 21.79
CA GLY A 141 10.65 -10.64 22.84
C GLY A 141 12.02 -10.47 23.51
N LEU A 142 13.03 -11.24 23.10
CA LEU A 142 14.42 -11.15 23.53
C LEU A 142 15.35 -10.70 22.38
N ASP A 143 14.78 -10.14 21.32
CA ASP A 143 15.48 -9.70 20.10
C ASP A 143 16.26 -10.80 19.37
N ARG A 144 15.81 -12.06 19.50
CA ARG A 144 16.43 -13.18 18.80
C ARG A 144 15.67 -13.48 17.52
N THR A 145 16.41 -13.78 16.46
CA THR A 145 15.80 -14.21 15.19
C THR A 145 15.14 -15.58 15.35
N VAL A 146 13.83 -15.62 15.14
CA VAL A 146 13.03 -16.83 15.05
C VAL A 146 12.78 -17.16 13.59
N ARG A 147 13.03 -18.41 13.22
CA ARG A 147 12.80 -18.95 11.88
C ARG A 147 11.49 -19.73 11.86
N LEU A 148 10.54 -19.31 11.02
CA LEU A 148 9.22 -19.91 10.88
C LEU A 148 9.05 -20.47 9.45
N PRO A 149 9.30 -21.78 9.23
CA PRO A 149 9.12 -22.41 7.92
C PRO A 149 7.64 -22.77 7.67
N TYR A 150 7.20 -22.63 6.42
CA TYR A 150 5.85 -22.96 5.97
C TYR A 150 5.92 -23.74 4.66
N ARG A 151 4.99 -24.68 4.49
CA ARG A 151 4.69 -25.32 3.21
C ARG A 151 3.49 -24.64 2.59
N CYS A 152 3.63 -24.18 1.36
CA CYS A 152 2.63 -23.37 0.69
C CYS A 152 2.15 -24.01 -0.61
N ALA A 153 0.89 -23.79 -0.95
CA ALA A 153 0.29 -24.17 -2.22
C ALA A 153 -0.37 -22.96 -2.88
N LEU A 154 -0.02 -22.74 -4.15
CA LEU A 154 -0.62 -21.72 -5.00
C LEU A 154 -1.82 -22.30 -5.74
N ALA A 155 -2.89 -21.52 -5.85
CA ALA A 155 -3.98 -21.88 -6.73
C ALA A 155 -4.79 -20.65 -7.21
N THR A 156 -5.00 -20.60 -8.53
CA THR A 156 -5.86 -19.61 -9.18
C THR A 156 -7.32 -19.73 -8.71
N ARG A 157 -7.97 -18.58 -8.55
CA ARG A 157 -9.38 -18.44 -8.14
C ARG A 157 -10.26 -17.76 -9.20
N GLY A 158 -9.72 -17.60 -10.39
CA GLY A 158 -10.38 -17.00 -11.54
C GLY A 158 -10.24 -15.49 -11.61
N GLU A 159 -10.88 -14.91 -12.61
CA GLU A 159 -10.81 -13.48 -12.90
C GLU A 159 -11.57 -12.65 -11.87
N ARG A 160 -11.06 -11.46 -11.57
CA ARG A 160 -11.67 -10.46 -10.70
C ARG A 160 -11.47 -9.08 -11.29
N MET A 161 -12.54 -8.29 -11.29
CA MET A 161 -12.43 -6.84 -11.49
C MET A 161 -12.17 -6.22 -10.12
N ILE A 162 -11.10 -5.44 -9.99
CA ILE A 162 -10.81 -4.68 -8.77
C ILE A 162 -10.79 -3.19 -9.08
N GLU A 163 -11.22 -2.38 -8.14
CA GLU A 163 -11.07 -0.94 -8.21
C GLU A 163 -9.91 -0.50 -7.32
N VAL A 164 -8.98 0.26 -7.88
CA VAL A 164 -7.91 0.91 -7.14
C VAL A 164 -8.06 2.41 -7.39
N ILE A 165 -8.44 3.15 -6.35
CA ILE A 165 -8.65 4.61 -6.36
C ILE A 165 -9.47 5.06 -7.59
N GLY A 166 -10.69 4.56 -7.82
CA GLY A 166 -11.52 4.99 -8.96
C GLY A 166 -11.04 4.56 -10.36
N ARG A 167 -10.07 3.65 -10.47
CA ARG A 167 -9.73 2.94 -11.72
C ARG A 167 -9.98 1.45 -11.57
N THR A 168 -10.64 0.87 -12.56
CA THR A 168 -10.94 -0.55 -12.59
C THR A 168 -9.88 -1.33 -13.35
N TYR A 169 -9.40 -2.42 -12.77
CA TYR A 169 -8.40 -3.32 -13.33
C TYR A 169 -9.01 -4.72 -13.49
N ARG A 170 -8.83 -5.32 -14.68
CA ARG A 170 -9.10 -6.74 -14.90
C ARG A 170 -7.90 -7.53 -14.40
N THR A 171 -8.14 -8.42 -13.46
CA THR A 171 -7.10 -9.20 -12.80
C THR A 171 -7.47 -10.67 -12.69
N THR A 172 -6.49 -11.51 -12.40
CA THR A 172 -6.68 -12.90 -11.96
C THR A 172 -6.26 -13.02 -10.51
N LEU A 173 -7.13 -13.57 -9.67
CA LEU A 173 -6.81 -13.82 -8.26
C LEU A 173 -6.06 -15.15 -8.14
N VAL A 174 -4.89 -15.10 -7.49
CA VAL A 174 -4.14 -16.28 -7.03
C VAL A 174 -4.06 -16.25 -5.51
N GLU A 175 -4.38 -17.37 -4.89
CA GLU A 175 -4.18 -17.58 -3.45
C GLU A 175 -2.95 -18.44 -3.19
N GLU A 176 -2.17 -18.05 -2.18
CA GLU A 176 -1.08 -18.84 -1.60
C GLU A 176 -1.52 -19.27 -0.20
N ARG A 177 -1.81 -20.56 0.01
CA ARG A 177 -2.18 -21.10 1.32
C ARG A 177 -0.98 -21.75 1.95
N CYS A 178 -0.62 -21.32 3.15
CA CYS A 178 0.59 -21.76 3.85
C CYS A 178 0.25 -22.36 5.21
N GLU A 179 0.99 -23.41 5.60
CA GLU A 179 0.91 -24.06 6.90
C GLU A 179 2.29 -24.40 7.44
N GLY A 180 2.51 -24.17 8.73
CA GLY A 180 3.77 -24.43 9.42
C GLY A 180 3.69 -24.24 10.93
N PRO A 181 4.84 -24.26 11.65
CA PRO A 181 4.87 -24.12 13.10
C PRO A 181 4.30 -22.80 13.62
N GLY A 182 4.38 -21.74 12.81
CA GLY A 182 3.79 -20.44 13.14
C GLY A 182 2.30 -20.32 12.80
N GLY A 183 1.63 -21.40 12.42
CA GLY A 183 0.19 -21.41 12.11
C GLY A 183 -0.12 -21.51 10.61
N ARG A 184 -1.35 -21.14 10.26
CA ARG A 184 -1.88 -21.16 8.89
C ARG A 184 -2.25 -19.75 8.45
N PHE A 185 -1.99 -19.43 7.19
CA PHE A 185 -2.42 -18.18 6.59
C PHE A 185 -2.67 -18.32 5.09
N THR A 186 -3.32 -17.32 4.51
CA THR A 186 -3.50 -17.21 3.06
C THR A 186 -3.04 -15.84 2.61
N ASN A 187 -2.15 -15.79 1.62
CA ASN A 187 -1.88 -14.58 0.86
C ASN A 187 -2.73 -14.56 -0.40
N GLU A 188 -3.10 -13.37 -0.84
CA GLU A 188 -3.91 -13.16 -2.05
C GLU A 188 -3.20 -12.18 -2.96
N PHE A 189 -3.15 -12.50 -4.25
CA PHE A 189 -2.48 -11.71 -5.27
C PHE A 189 -3.43 -11.49 -6.45
N TRP A 190 -3.65 -10.23 -6.83
CA TRP A 190 -4.43 -9.85 -7.99
C TRP A 190 -3.47 -9.45 -9.11
N LEU A 191 -3.34 -10.32 -10.09
CA LEU A 191 -2.40 -10.15 -11.19
C LEU A 191 -3.09 -9.58 -12.41
N GLU A 192 -2.51 -8.54 -13.01
CA GLU A 192 -2.87 -8.06 -14.34
C GLU A 192 -2.36 -9.01 -15.43
N ASN A 193 -2.78 -8.76 -16.66
CA ASN A 193 -2.19 -9.39 -17.84
C ASN A 193 -0.67 -9.18 -17.84
N GLY A 194 0.09 -10.25 -18.08
CA GLY A 194 1.56 -10.24 -18.01
C GLY A 194 2.14 -10.56 -16.63
N GLY A 195 1.31 -10.80 -15.61
CA GLY A 195 1.76 -11.30 -14.31
C GLY A 195 2.21 -10.22 -13.32
N THR A 196 1.94 -8.94 -13.62
CA THR A 196 2.19 -7.84 -12.68
C THR A 196 1.19 -7.89 -11.53
N ILE A 197 1.65 -7.83 -10.28
CA ILE A 197 0.79 -7.81 -9.10
C ILE A 197 0.26 -6.38 -8.89
N ARG A 198 -1.01 -6.13 -9.22
CA ARG A 198 -1.69 -4.83 -9.00
C ARG A 198 -2.00 -4.60 -7.52
N GLN A 199 -2.48 -5.65 -6.88
CA GLN A 199 -2.86 -5.64 -5.48
C GLN A 199 -2.42 -6.95 -4.84
N SER A 200 -2.06 -6.89 -3.56
CA SER A 200 -1.85 -8.09 -2.75
C SER A 200 -2.34 -7.88 -1.33
N ARG A 201 -2.69 -8.98 -0.66
CA ARG A 201 -2.86 -9.03 0.78
C ARG A 201 -1.92 -10.09 1.33
N GLN A 202 -0.89 -9.65 2.04
CA GLN A 202 0.22 -10.51 2.47
C GLN A 202 0.39 -10.45 3.98
N ILE A 203 0.53 -11.61 4.63
CA ILE A 203 0.86 -11.67 6.04
C ILE A 203 2.30 -11.16 6.27
N PHE A 204 2.50 -10.39 7.33
CA PHE A 204 3.82 -10.00 7.82
C PHE A 204 4.05 -10.42 9.27
N ASP A 205 2.97 -10.60 10.02
CA ASP A 205 2.99 -11.10 11.39
C ASP A 205 1.71 -11.89 11.70
N GLN A 206 1.80 -12.91 12.55
CA GLN A 206 0.65 -13.75 12.91
C GLN A 206 -0.36 -13.02 13.82
N LYS A 207 0.09 -12.03 14.60
CA LYS A 207 -0.77 -11.29 15.54
C LYS A 207 -1.28 -9.99 14.92
N LEU A 208 -0.41 -9.21 14.28
CA LEU A 208 -0.80 -7.97 13.59
C LEU A 208 -1.38 -8.19 12.19
N GLY A 209 -1.19 -9.37 11.62
CA GLY A 209 -1.90 -9.81 10.43
C GLY A 209 -1.25 -9.38 9.11
N ARG A 210 -2.06 -8.79 8.23
CA ARG A 210 -1.75 -8.65 6.80
C ARG A 210 -1.61 -7.19 6.39
N ILE A 211 -0.81 -6.97 5.36
CA ILE A 211 -0.73 -5.71 4.63
C ILE A 211 -1.50 -5.88 3.32
N LEU A 212 -2.49 -5.04 3.11
CA LEU A 212 -3.06 -4.76 1.80
C LEU A 212 -2.14 -3.77 1.09
N LEU A 213 -1.57 -4.18 -0.04
CA LEU A 213 -0.73 -3.34 -0.88
C LEU A 213 -1.41 -3.13 -2.23
N GLN A 214 -1.52 -1.88 -2.68
CA GLN A 214 -2.10 -1.50 -3.96
C GLN A 214 -1.14 -0.60 -4.73
N ARG A 215 -0.83 -0.94 -5.99
CA ARG A 215 -0.11 -0.03 -6.89
C ARG A 215 -1.06 1.04 -7.43
N ILE A 216 -0.85 2.30 -7.09
CA ILE A 216 -1.77 3.40 -7.42
C ILE A 216 -1.25 4.30 -8.55
N VAL A 217 0.07 4.35 -8.76
CA VAL A 217 0.79 4.97 -9.88
C VAL A 217 1.92 4.03 -10.29
N ASP A 218 2.11 3.81 -11.60
CA ASP A 218 3.08 2.87 -12.17
C ASP A 218 4.23 3.57 -12.90
#